data_AF-A0A813U5T2-F1
#
_entry.id   AF-A0A813U5T2-F1
#
_cell.length_a   1.000
_cell.length_b   1.000
_cell.length_c   1.000
_cell.angle_alpha   90.00
_cell.angle_beta   90.00
_cell.angle_gamma   90.00
#
_symmetry.space_group_name_H-M   'P 1'
#
loop_
_entity.id
_entity.type
_entity.pdbx_description
1 polymer ?
#
loop_
_entity_poly.entity_id
_entity_poly.type
_entity_poly.pdbx_seq_one_letter_code
_entity_poly.pdbx_strand_id
1 'polypeptide(L)'
;MDDYPKHWMGKIRKDCCLRYSSLIFLIIINILSITALIIGFLFRGQCSIEQNISIYLVVAGFIFTIYYTFLLVLMLMMMLTDKEDVDSLPKRKRCALAISISIICLFMTAWLIVGCIWIFPIKLTVQSIDSSFSTYCQSTLYDYAFFYCCFLIIICFIHYLYFFCMMRRM
;
A
#
# COMPACT_ATOMS: atom_id res chain seq x y z
N MET A 1 -0.26 -32.95 -35.51
CA MET A 1 0.74 -32.93 -34.43
C MET A 1 1.05 -31.45 -34.21
N ASP A 2 0.06 -30.65 -33.78
CA ASP A 2 0.05 -29.19 -34.02
C ASP A 2 -0.60 -28.35 -32.90
N ASP A 3 -0.52 -28.80 -31.64
CA ASP A 3 -1.14 -28.08 -30.50
C ASP A 3 -0.11 -27.34 -29.60
N TYR A 4 1.18 -27.47 -29.91
CA TYR A 4 2.26 -26.88 -29.12
C TYR A 4 2.39 -25.33 -29.18
N PRO A 5 2.12 -24.61 -30.30
CA PRO A 5 2.39 -23.17 -30.35
C PRO A 5 1.36 -22.31 -29.60
N LYS A 6 0.10 -22.78 -29.48
CA LYS A 6 -0.98 -22.02 -28.83
C LYS A 6 -0.82 -21.97 -27.30
N HIS A 7 -0.37 -23.06 -26.69
CA HIS A 7 -0.14 -23.14 -25.25
C HIS A 7 1.01 -22.22 -24.80
N TRP A 8 2.10 -22.17 -25.56
CA TRP A 8 3.27 -21.33 -25.26
C TRP A 8 2.98 -19.83 -25.41
N MET A 9 2.32 -19.41 -26.49
CA MET A 9 1.94 -18.01 -26.68
C MET A 9 0.94 -17.52 -25.62
N GLY A 10 0.01 -18.38 -25.19
CA GLY A 10 -0.94 -18.08 -24.13
C GLY A 10 -0.29 -17.86 -22.77
N LYS A 11 0.78 -18.59 -22.45
CA LYS A 11 1.53 -18.46 -21.19
C LYS A 11 2.34 -17.16 -21.14
N ILE A 12 3.06 -16.85 -22.22
CA ILE A 12 3.86 -15.61 -22.34
C ILE A 12 2.97 -14.37 -22.22
N ARG A 13 1.82 -14.36 -22.89
CA ARG A 13 0.86 -13.24 -22.83
C ARG A 13 0.31 -13.02 -21.41
N LYS A 14 0.00 -14.09 -20.68
CA LYS A 14 -0.50 -14.01 -19.29
C LYS A 14 0.57 -13.47 -18.34
N ASP A 15 1.81 -13.93 -18.47
CA ASP A 15 2.92 -13.48 -17.63
C ASP A 15 3.23 -11.99 -17.86
N CYS A 16 3.20 -11.51 -19.11
CA CYS A 16 3.37 -10.09 -19.42
C CYS A 16 2.22 -9.22 -18.90
N CYS A 17 0.96 -9.64 -19.06
CA CYS A 17 -0.19 -8.89 -18.54
C CYS A 17 -0.16 -8.78 -17.01
N LEU A 18 0.18 -9.87 -16.31
CA LEU A 18 0.27 -9.89 -14.85
C LEU A 18 1.37 -8.95 -14.34
N ARG A 19 2.54 -9.00 -15.00
CA ARG A 19 3.69 -8.13 -14.72
C ARG A 19 3.37 -6.66 -14.95
N TYR A 20 2.76 -6.32 -16.08
CA TYR A 20 2.39 -4.94 -16.39
C TYR A 20 1.31 -4.40 -15.43
N SER A 21 0.29 -5.20 -15.13
CA SER A 21 -0.75 -4.85 -14.16
C SER A 21 -0.18 -4.59 -12.77
N SER A 22 0.77 -5.42 -12.32
CA SER A 22 1.42 -5.26 -11.02
C SER A 22 2.28 -3.99 -10.96
N LEU A 23 2.97 -3.61 -12.05
CA LEU A 23 3.72 -2.34 -12.13
C LEU A 23 2.80 -1.13 -11.99
N ILE A 24 1.70 -1.10 -12.75
CA ILE A 24 0.72 0.00 -12.68
C ILE A 24 0.18 0.14 -11.26
N PHE A 25 -0.19 -0.99 -10.65
CA PHE A 25 -0.70 -1.02 -9.27
C PHE A 25 0.31 -0.44 -8.27
N LEU A 26 1.58 -0.84 -8.35
CA LEU A 26 2.64 -0.30 -7.49
C LEU A 26 2.82 1.20 -7.67
N ILE A 27 2.79 1.70 -8.91
CA ILE A 27 2.91 3.14 -9.20
C ILE A 27 1.75 3.92 -8.57
N ILE A 28 0.52 3.43 -8.75
CA ILE A 28 -0.68 4.08 -8.20
C ILE A 28 -0.61 4.15 -6.66
N ILE A 29 -0.24 3.05 -5.99
CA ILE A 29 -0.10 3.05 -4.53
C ILE A 29 1.01 3.99 -4.08
N ASN A 30 2.10 4.09 -4.83
CA ASN A 30 3.20 4.99 -4.50
C ASN A 30 2.75 6.44 -4.55
N ILE A 31 2.05 6.83 -5.62
CA ILE A 31 1.47 8.18 -5.76
C ILE A 31 0.52 8.46 -4.60
N LEU A 32 -0.38 7.52 -4.27
CA LEU A 32 -1.27 7.65 -3.13
C LEU A 32 -0.49 7.87 -1.83
N SER A 33 0.56 7.08 -1.58
CA SER A 33 1.37 7.19 -0.36
C SER A 33 2.13 8.52 -0.26
N ILE A 34 2.65 9.02 -1.38
CA ILE A 34 3.33 10.31 -1.46
C ILE A 34 2.35 11.45 -1.21
N THR A 35 1.15 11.40 -1.82
CA THR A 35 0.10 12.40 -1.57
C THR A 35 -0.33 12.40 -0.11
N ALA A 36 -0.43 11.24 0.54
CA ALA A 36 -0.73 11.12 1.97
C ALA A 36 0.34 11.82 2.83
N LEU A 37 1.61 11.60 2.50
CA LEU A 37 2.73 12.27 3.18
C LEU A 37 2.63 13.79 3.04
N ILE A 38 2.41 14.29 1.82
CA ILE A 38 2.32 15.71 1.52
C ILE A 38 1.15 16.36 2.25
N ILE A 39 -0.05 15.78 2.17
CA ILE A 39 -1.25 16.30 2.84
C ILE A 39 -1.08 16.27 4.35
N GLY A 40 -0.52 15.19 4.90
CA GLY A 40 -0.24 15.09 6.33
C GLY A 40 0.71 16.18 6.85
N PHE A 41 1.72 16.55 6.05
CA PHE A 41 2.63 17.65 6.39
C PHE A 41 2.01 19.04 6.18
N LEU A 42 1.34 19.27 5.04
CA LEU A 42 0.76 20.57 4.68
C LEU A 42 -0.33 21.02 5.66
N PHE A 43 -1.20 20.08 6.06
CA PHE A 43 -2.32 20.36 6.95
C PHE A 43 -2.04 19.97 8.40
N ARG A 44 -0.76 19.88 8.78
CA ARG A 44 -0.36 19.54 10.16
C ARG A 44 -0.92 20.56 11.14
N GLY A 45 -1.67 20.08 12.13
CA GLY A 45 -2.29 20.92 13.15
C GLY A 45 -3.57 21.65 12.71
N GLN A 46 -4.05 21.42 11.49
CA GLN A 46 -5.32 21.98 11.00
C GLN A 46 -6.53 21.07 11.30
N CYS A 47 -6.44 20.30 12.37
CA CYS A 47 -7.49 19.41 12.87
C CYS A 47 -7.49 19.46 14.39
N SER A 48 -8.37 20.27 14.97
CA SER A 48 -8.49 20.47 16.42
C SER A 48 -9.13 19.27 17.10
N ILE A 49 -10.04 18.59 16.39
CA ILE A 49 -10.78 17.44 16.92
C ILE A 49 -9.88 16.23 17.13
N GLU A 50 -8.94 15.99 16.22
CA GLU A 50 -8.04 14.85 16.27
C GLU A 50 -6.73 15.16 15.53
N GLN A 51 -5.75 15.67 16.26
CA GLN A 51 -4.42 16.00 15.70
C GLN A 51 -3.67 14.77 15.20
N ASN A 52 -4.04 13.57 15.67
CA ASN A 52 -3.41 12.32 15.27
C ASN A 52 -3.71 11.94 13.81
N ILE A 53 -4.70 12.54 13.14
CA ILE A 53 -5.00 12.27 11.72
C ILE A 53 -3.83 12.70 10.83
N SER A 54 -3.28 13.89 11.05
CA SER A 54 -2.11 14.36 10.28
C SER A 54 -0.90 13.46 10.54
N ILE A 55 -0.67 13.05 11.80
CA ILE A 55 0.42 12.15 12.18
C ILE A 55 0.26 10.78 11.51
N TYR A 56 -0.96 10.24 11.50
CA TYR A 56 -1.31 9.01 10.83
C TYR A 56 -0.92 9.04 9.36
N LEU A 57 -1.33 10.09 8.64
CA LEU A 57 -1.02 10.25 7.21
C LEU A 57 0.48 10.39 6.94
N VAL A 58 1.22 11.11 7.79
CA VAL A 58 2.68 11.26 7.65
C VAL A 58 3.38 9.91 7.83
N VAL A 59 3.10 9.20 8.93
CA VAL A 59 3.77 7.93 9.23
C VAL A 59 3.37 6.86 8.21
N ALA A 60 2.08 6.77 7.87
CA ALA A 60 1.59 5.86 6.85
C ALA A 60 2.21 6.19 5.48
N GLY A 61 2.11 7.44 5.04
CA GLY A 61 2.66 7.89 3.76
C GLY A 61 4.16 7.62 3.64
N PHE A 62 4.93 7.90 4.69
CA PHE A 62 6.38 7.67 4.69
C PHE A 62 6.73 6.18 4.57
N ILE A 63 6.17 5.35 5.45
CA ILE A 63 6.50 3.92 5.50
C ILE A 63 6.01 3.20 4.24
N PHE A 64 4.82 3.55 3.75
CA PHE A 64 4.26 3.00 2.52
C PHE A 64 5.09 3.45 1.31
N THR A 65 5.45 4.73 1.20
CA THR A 65 6.29 5.23 0.09
C THR A 65 7.62 4.49 0.02
N ILE A 66 8.32 4.32 1.15
CA ILE A 66 9.60 3.58 1.16
C ILE A 66 9.39 2.14 0.72
N TYR A 67 8.41 1.45 1.30
CA TYR A 67 8.13 0.04 1.01
C TYR A 67 7.75 -0.18 -0.46
N TYR A 68 6.77 0.56 -0.98
CA TYR A 68 6.31 0.40 -2.36
C TYR A 68 7.34 0.90 -3.38
N THR A 69 8.19 1.88 -3.04
CA THR A 69 9.29 2.31 -3.91
C THR A 69 10.34 1.22 -3.99
N PHE A 70 10.70 0.62 -2.85
CA PHE A 70 11.61 -0.52 -2.83
C PHE A 70 11.07 -1.68 -3.68
N LEU A 71 9.79 -2.03 -3.55
CA LEU A 71 9.15 -3.05 -4.38
C LEU A 71 9.13 -2.69 -5.86
N LEU A 72 8.82 -1.44 -6.20
CA LEU A 72 8.80 -0.96 -7.59
C LEU A 72 10.19 -1.06 -8.22
N VAL A 73 11.22 -0.60 -7.52
CA VAL A 73 12.62 -0.67 -7.98
C VAL A 73 13.06 -2.13 -8.13
N LEU A 74 12.78 -2.99 -7.15
CA LEU A 74 13.08 -4.41 -7.24
C LEU A 74 12.39 -5.06 -8.45
N MET A 75 11.11 -4.72 -8.68
CA MET A 75 10.35 -5.23 -9.81
C MET A 75 10.90 -4.74 -11.15
N LEU A 76 11.28 -3.47 -11.27
CA LEU A 76 11.92 -2.91 -12.46
C LEU A 76 13.27 -3.57 -12.72
N MET A 77 14.10 -3.76 -11.70
CA MET A 77 15.37 -4.48 -11.83
C MET A 77 15.15 -5.91 -12.35
N MET A 78 14.17 -6.64 -11.81
CA MET A 78 13.83 -7.99 -12.29
C MET A 78 13.26 -8.04 -13.73
N MET A 79 12.76 -6.92 -14.26
CA MET A 79 12.35 -6.84 -15.68
C MET A 79 13.54 -6.58 -16.61
N LEU A 80 14.53 -5.82 -16.13
CA LEU A 80 15.69 -5.40 -16.92
C LEU A 80 16.82 -6.44 -16.90
N THR A 81 16.93 -7.23 -15.83
CA THR A 81 17.92 -8.30 -15.72
C THR A 81 17.41 -9.57 -16.40
N ASP A 82 18.15 -10.05 -17.40
CA ASP A 82 17.86 -11.34 -18.04
C ASP A 82 18.16 -12.50 -17.06
N LYS A 83 17.40 -13.59 -17.19
CA LYS A 83 17.06 -14.56 -16.12
C LYS A 83 18.18 -15.40 -15.46
N GLU A 84 19.47 -15.08 -15.60
CA GLU A 84 20.51 -16.06 -15.25
C GLU A 84 20.97 -16.14 -13.79
N ASP A 85 20.66 -15.18 -12.90
CA ASP A 85 21.34 -15.15 -11.58
C ASP A 85 20.47 -15.02 -10.30
N VAL A 86 19.15 -15.16 -10.39
CA VAL A 86 18.26 -14.96 -9.21
C VAL A 86 18.28 -16.17 -8.24
N ASP A 87 18.74 -17.34 -8.71
CA ASP A 87 18.78 -18.57 -7.91
C ASP A 87 20.03 -18.76 -7.02
N SER A 88 21.01 -17.87 -7.13
CA SER A 88 22.26 -17.94 -6.34
C SER A 88 22.18 -17.23 -4.97
N LEU A 89 21.03 -16.65 -4.60
CA LEU A 89 20.85 -15.98 -3.31
C LEU A 89 20.89 -17.00 -2.14
N PRO A 90 21.82 -16.85 -1.17
CA PRO A 90 21.91 -17.73 -0.01
C PRO A 90 20.56 -17.86 0.72
N LYS A 91 20.15 -19.07 1.09
CA LYS A 91 18.89 -19.34 1.84
C LYS A 91 18.71 -18.40 3.05
N ARG A 92 19.81 -18.02 3.71
CA ARG A 92 19.83 -17.06 4.83
C ARG A 92 19.34 -15.67 4.43
N LYS A 93 19.70 -15.16 3.25
CA LYS A 93 19.23 -13.86 2.73
C LYS A 93 17.75 -13.89 2.36
N ARG A 94 17.27 -14.99 1.78
CA ARG A 94 15.83 -15.19 1.47
C ARG A 94 14.97 -15.21 2.74
N CYS A 95 15.42 -15.91 3.78
CA CYS A 95 14.71 -15.93 5.08
C CYS A 95 14.70 -14.56 5.75
N ALA A 96 15.83 -13.85 5.77
CA ALA A 96 15.91 -12.51 6.34
C ALA A 96 14.98 -11.51 5.63
N LEU A 97 14.90 -11.58 4.30
CA LEU A 97 13.98 -10.76 3.50
C LEU A 97 12.51 -11.11 3.79
N ALA A 98 12.17 -12.39 3.89
CA ALA A 98 10.80 -12.81 4.21
C ALA A 98 10.37 -12.33 5.61
N ILE A 99 11.27 -12.41 6.60
CA ILE A 99 11.02 -11.93 7.96
C ILE A 99 10.84 -10.40 7.96
N SER A 100 11.70 -9.66 7.27
CA SER A 100 11.58 -8.19 7.23
C SER A 100 10.28 -7.73 6.56
N ILE A 101 9.88 -8.37 5.45
CA ILE A 101 8.59 -8.12 4.80
C ILE A 101 7.44 -8.41 5.77
N SER A 102 7.48 -9.55 6.48
CA SER A 102 6.45 -9.92 7.44
C SER A 102 6.29 -8.89 8.58
N ILE A 103 7.40 -8.40 9.14
CA ILE A 103 7.38 -7.37 10.19
C ILE A 103 6.77 -6.08 9.66
N ILE A 104 7.14 -5.64 8.45
CA ILE A 104 6.57 -4.44 7.82
C ILE A 104 5.07 -4.62 7.60
N CYS A 105 4.62 -5.77 7.09
CA CYS A 105 3.20 -6.04 6.90
C CYS A 105 2.41 -6.01 8.22
N LEU A 106 2.96 -6.58 9.29
CA LEU A 106 2.36 -6.51 10.62
C LEU A 106 2.24 -5.07 11.12
N PHE A 107 3.32 -4.30 11.00
CA PHE A 107 3.32 -2.89 11.36
C PHE A 107 2.27 -2.10 10.55
N MET A 108 2.22 -2.27 9.22
CA MET A 108 1.25 -1.60 8.36
C MET A 108 -0.19 -1.96 8.72
N THR A 109 -0.44 -3.22 9.08
CA THR A 109 -1.78 -3.68 9.50
C THR A 109 -2.18 -3.05 10.83
N ALA A 110 -1.27 -3.04 11.81
CA ALA A 110 -1.51 -2.38 13.09
C ALA A 110 -1.75 -0.87 12.91
N TRP A 111 -0.95 -0.21 12.06
CA TRP A 111 -1.10 1.21 11.77
C TRP A 111 -2.43 1.53 11.08
N LEU A 112 -2.88 0.67 10.16
CA LEU A 112 -4.20 0.79 9.53
C LEU A 112 -5.32 0.75 10.58
N ILE A 113 -5.26 -0.18 11.54
CA ILE A 113 -6.25 -0.28 12.62
C ILE A 113 -6.28 1.02 13.43
N VAL A 114 -5.11 1.55 13.80
CA VAL A 114 -5.01 2.82 14.52
C VAL A 114 -5.63 3.97 13.72
N GLY A 115 -5.34 4.05 12.42
CA GLY A 115 -5.97 5.04 11.54
C GLY A 115 -7.50 4.94 11.52
N CYS A 116 -8.03 3.72 11.45
CA CYS A 116 -9.48 3.48 11.51
C CYS A 116 -10.09 3.99 12.82
N ILE A 117 -9.39 3.79 13.95
CA ILE A 117 -9.83 4.26 15.27
C ILE A 117 -9.84 5.79 15.35
N TRP A 118 -8.87 6.48 14.74
CA TRP A 118 -8.82 7.95 14.76
C TRP A 118 -9.79 8.60 13.77
N ILE A 119 -10.02 8.00 12.61
CA ILE A 119 -10.74 8.66 11.51
C ILE A 119 -12.25 8.36 11.53
N PHE A 120 -12.67 7.11 11.75
CA PHE A 120 -14.09 6.75 11.61
C PHE A 120 -15.01 7.33 12.69
N PRO A 121 -14.66 7.35 13.99
CA PRO A 121 -15.59 7.79 15.04
C PRO A 121 -15.98 9.26 14.91
N ILE A 122 -15.08 10.10 14.39
CA ILE A 122 -15.31 11.56 14.32
C ILE A 122 -16.14 11.99 13.11
N LYS A 123 -16.53 11.07 12.22
CA LYS A 123 -17.25 11.39 10.98
C LYS A 123 -18.56 12.16 11.19
N LEU A 124 -19.24 11.90 12.30
CA LEU A 124 -20.52 12.54 12.62
C LEU A 124 -20.37 13.88 13.34
N THR A 125 -19.18 14.17 13.88
CA THR A 125 -18.92 15.34 14.71
C THR A 125 -17.99 16.36 14.06
N VAL A 126 -17.22 15.95 13.05
CA VAL A 126 -16.29 16.81 12.31
C VAL A 126 -17.03 17.88 11.51
N GLN A 127 -16.51 19.11 11.56
CA GLN A 127 -16.98 20.21 10.72
C GLN A 127 -15.80 21.00 10.15
N SER A 128 -15.98 21.55 8.95
CA SER A 128 -14.91 22.20 8.19
C SER A 128 -15.17 23.68 7.94
N ILE A 129 -16.12 24.28 8.67
CA ILE A 129 -16.62 25.64 8.39
C ILE A 129 -15.86 26.67 9.22
N ASP A 130 -15.77 26.46 10.54
CA ASP A 130 -15.18 27.42 11.46
C ASP A 130 -14.07 26.78 12.29
N SER A 131 -12.84 27.30 12.12
CA SER A 131 -11.62 26.84 12.76
C SER A 131 -11.54 27.14 14.26
N SER A 132 -12.46 27.94 14.77
CA SER A 132 -12.55 28.30 16.19
C SER A 132 -13.12 27.18 17.06
N PHE A 133 -13.82 26.22 16.46
CA PHE A 133 -14.42 25.12 17.20
C PHE A 133 -13.43 23.98 17.45
N SER A 134 -13.59 23.30 18.58
CA SER A 134 -12.85 22.08 18.91
C SER A 134 -13.16 20.93 17.96
N THR A 135 -14.31 20.95 17.27
CA THR A 135 -14.71 19.95 16.27
C THR A 135 -14.19 20.23 14.86
N TYR A 136 -13.39 21.29 14.69
CA TYR A 136 -12.87 21.66 13.39
C TYR A 136 -11.85 20.66 12.86
N CYS A 137 -11.99 20.31 11.58
CA CYS A 137 -10.95 19.70 10.80
C CYS A 137 -11.00 20.21 9.36
N GLN A 138 -9.83 20.50 8.79
CA GLN A 138 -9.73 20.91 7.40
C GLN A 138 -10.28 19.81 6.47
N SER A 139 -11.19 20.17 5.55
CA SER A 139 -11.95 19.20 4.73
C SER A 139 -11.04 18.27 3.94
N THR A 140 -10.05 18.82 3.22
CA THR A 140 -9.11 18.04 2.41
C THR A 140 -8.35 17.00 3.22
N LEU A 141 -7.89 17.34 4.42
CA LEU A 141 -7.15 16.45 5.32
C LEU A 141 -8.04 15.30 5.77
N TYR A 142 -9.26 15.61 6.24
CA TYR A 142 -10.19 14.59 6.73
C TYR A 142 -10.69 13.69 5.59
N ASP A 143 -11.16 14.28 4.48
CA ASP A 143 -11.67 13.54 3.34
C ASP A 143 -10.59 12.61 2.77
N TYR A 144 -9.38 13.13 2.60
CA TYR A 144 -8.26 12.34 2.14
C TYR A 144 -7.94 11.20 3.10
N ALA A 145 -7.87 11.46 4.42
CA ALA A 145 -7.62 10.43 5.41
C ALA A 145 -8.67 9.32 5.40
N PHE A 146 -9.95 9.69 5.28
CA PHE A 146 -11.07 8.76 5.18
C PHE A 146 -10.97 7.86 3.95
N PHE A 147 -10.75 8.44 2.76
CA PHE A 147 -10.61 7.66 1.53
C PHE A 147 -9.34 6.81 1.54
N TYR A 148 -8.23 7.34 2.06
CA TYR A 148 -6.98 6.61 2.21
C TYR A 148 -7.16 5.36 3.08
N CYS A 149 -7.82 5.47 4.24
CA CYS A 149 -8.18 4.32 5.06
C CYS A 149 -9.06 3.30 4.31
N CYS A 150 -10.08 3.76 3.60
CA CYS A 150 -10.93 2.87 2.79
C CYS A 150 -10.12 2.09 1.74
N PHE A 151 -9.22 2.77 1.02
CA PHE A 151 -8.35 2.11 0.04
C PHE A 151 -7.43 1.07 0.68
N LEU A 152 -6.82 1.38 1.82
CA LEU A 152 -5.96 0.44 2.52
C LEU A 152 -6.70 -0.80 3.02
N ILE A 153 -7.94 -0.64 3.52
CA ILE A 153 -8.79 -1.78 3.91
C ILE A 153 -9.03 -2.70 2.72
N ILE A 154 -9.38 -2.14 1.55
CA ILE A 154 -9.61 -2.92 0.33
C ILE A 154 -8.34 -3.67 -0.08
N ILE A 155 -7.18 -3.01 -0.05
CA ILE A 155 -5.89 -3.62 -0.40
C ILE A 155 -5.56 -4.77 0.56
N CYS A 156 -5.73 -4.56 1.87
CA CYS A 156 -5.50 -5.59 2.88
C CYS A 156 -6.46 -6.79 2.69
N PHE A 157 -7.72 -6.53 2.41
CA PHE A 157 -8.71 -7.57 2.14
C PHE A 157 -8.35 -8.40 0.91
N ILE A 158 -7.94 -7.76 -0.19
CA ILE A 158 -7.48 -8.45 -1.41
C ILE A 158 -6.24 -9.31 -1.12
N HIS A 159 -5.26 -8.78 -0.37
CA HIS A 159 -4.07 -9.56 0.01
C HIS A 159 -4.43 -10.78 0.86
N TYR A 160 -5.33 -10.61 1.83
CA TYR A 160 -5.79 -11.71 2.67
C TYR A 160 -6.53 -12.78 1.85
N LEU A 161 -7.42 -12.38 0.94
CA LEU A 161 -8.10 -13.30 0.04
C LEU A 161 -7.13 -14.06 -0.86
N TYR A 162 -6.15 -13.37 -1.44
CA TYR A 162 -5.12 -13.99 -2.26
C TYR A 162 -4.31 -15.02 -1.46
N PHE A 163 -3.86 -14.64 -0.26
CA PHE A 163 -3.13 -15.53 0.63
C PHE A 163 -3.96 -16.76 1.03
N PHE A 164 -5.22 -16.57 1.42
CA PHE A 164 -6.14 -17.65 1.76
C PHE A 164 -6.40 -18.58 0.57
N CYS A 165 -6.61 -18.03 -0.63
CA CYS A 165 -6.79 -18.83 -1.85
C CYS A 165 -5.54 -19.65 -2.19
N MET A 166 -4.35 -19.08 -1.99
CA MET A 166 -3.07 -19.76 -2.21
C MET A 166 -2.87 -20.90 -1.19
N MET A 167 -3.13 -20.66 0.09
CA MET A 167 -3.05 -21.70 1.12
C MET A 167 -4.00 -22.87 0.86
N ARG A 168 -5.20 -22.61 0.31
CA ARG A 168 -6.17 -23.66 -0.02
C ARG A 168 -5.76 -24.52 -1.22
N ARG A 169 -4.85 -24.05 -2.08
CA ARG A 169 -4.36 -24.78 -3.26
C ARG A 169 -3.11 -25.61 -3.00
N MET A 170 -2.46 -25.45 -1.85
CA MET A 170 -1.34 -26.27 -1.39
C MET A 170 -1.83 -27.52 -0.66
#